data_AF-A0A3N7HCU5-F1
#
_entry.id   AF-A0A3N7HCU5-F1
#
_cell.length_a   1.000
_cell.length_b   1.000
_cell.length_c   1.000
_cell.angle_alpha   90.00
_cell.angle_beta   90.00
_cell.angle_gamma   90.00
#
_symmetry.space_group_name_H-M   'P 1'
#
loop_
_entity.id
_entity.type
_entity.pdbx_description
1 polymer ?
#
loop_
_entity_poly.entity_id
_entity_poly.type
_entity_poly.pdbx_seq_one_letter_code
_entity_poly.pdbx_strand_id
1 'polypeptide(L)'
;YLAALGATPNGAYILGGYGSVSGQQMLNPKNIYDLVFFDVRNKTLSKIYELNPDEEDFVWANSLVVNEGAGQYYGLVFPKHKYNANLQLVVGSLTQPDLKELAAPIPYAFHDIQSFSDLYYCPNSRRFAAVTLYYDERDIITIAKVYSLFSPPLPYDAANNVLPKGRGVGSLFYITLGILGLLTAYIFIRKGRVKAKQVSRSGTMAELKGEVAPHHPIVVEEEQDKNSIFLFGGDLQLFDSEGVDMTRSFTPLIKEIFLVVLLHTLRRGRGISSEKLTEQFWFDKSAESARNNRSVNIAKINTILERLGNTKISKETGYWRFQADSDVYIDYKNYLSIVTNKDWLDKERIKELSAIVQRGGFLSETDYEWLDSFKAEVSIQVINTYMRFAENAQISDDPEFMVELANNIFYFDPVHEEAMSIKCRALAYMGNHSLATQTFENFCNEYRHIYGEEFGKDYKTILS
;
A
#
# COMPACT_ATOMS: atom_id res chain seq x y z
N TYR A 1 0.24 0.44 22.84
CA TYR A 1 1.49 0.61 22.05
C TYR A 1 1.52 2.05 21.56
N LEU A 2 2.67 2.62 21.17
CA LEU A 2 2.80 3.97 20.58
C LEU A 2 2.06 5.10 21.35
N ALA A 3 2.16 5.08 22.67
CA ALA A 3 1.61 6.10 23.57
C ALA A 3 2.77 6.82 24.25
N ALA A 4 2.62 8.12 24.49
CA ALA A 4 3.63 8.88 25.20
C ALA A 4 3.33 8.93 26.71
N LEU A 5 4.38 8.91 27.53
CA LEU A 5 4.28 9.07 28.98
C LEU A 5 5.14 10.24 29.46
N GLY A 6 4.54 11.12 30.26
CA GLY A 6 5.21 12.22 30.93
C GLY A 6 5.05 12.12 32.44
N ALA A 7 6.11 11.69 33.13
CA ALA A 7 6.12 11.57 34.58
C ALA A 7 6.24 12.94 35.27
N THR A 8 5.47 13.14 36.34
CA THR A 8 5.55 14.30 37.23
C THR A 8 5.68 13.84 38.68
N PRO A 9 6.01 14.73 39.65
CA PRO A 9 6.20 14.32 41.04
C PRO A 9 4.98 13.64 41.68
N ASN A 10 3.76 13.94 41.21
CA ASN A 10 2.52 13.44 41.80
C ASN A 10 1.79 12.39 40.94
N GLY A 11 2.26 12.16 39.71
CA GLY A 11 1.52 11.34 38.76
C GLY A 11 2.24 11.14 37.44
N ALA A 12 1.48 10.70 36.44
CA ALA A 12 1.95 10.63 35.06
C ALA A 12 0.83 11.02 34.10
N TYR A 13 1.17 11.84 33.11
CA TYR A 13 0.34 12.07 31.95
C TYR A 13 0.62 10.98 30.92
N ILE A 14 -0.44 10.36 30.39
CA ILE A 14 -0.36 9.36 29.33
C ILE A 14 -1.18 9.89 28.17
N LEU A 15 -0.58 9.95 26.99
CA LEU A 15 -1.19 10.55 25.83
C LEU A 15 -1.19 9.58 24.65
N GLY A 16 -2.41 9.39 24.15
CA GLY A 16 -2.71 8.63 22.97
C GLY A 16 -2.35 7.15 23.08
N GLY A 17 -2.11 6.55 21.92
CA GLY A 17 -1.77 5.15 21.79
C GLY A 17 -2.27 4.56 20.50
N TYR A 18 -1.81 3.36 20.21
CA TYR A 18 -2.30 2.52 19.13
C TYR A 18 -2.55 1.13 19.69
N GLY A 19 -3.75 0.60 19.44
CA GLY A 19 -4.14 -0.71 19.96
C GLY A 19 -5.64 -0.96 19.92
N SER A 20 -6.05 -2.13 20.40
CA SER A 20 -7.45 -2.45 20.64
C SER A 20 -7.82 -2.16 22.10
N VAL A 21 -9.08 -1.82 22.35
CA VAL A 21 -9.59 -1.54 23.70
C VAL A 21 -9.47 -2.77 24.62
N SER A 22 -9.46 -3.97 24.05
CA SER A 22 -9.31 -5.24 24.78
C SER A 22 -7.85 -5.69 24.97
N GLY A 23 -6.88 -5.00 24.37
CA GLY A 23 -5.46 -5.37 24.42
C GLY A 23 -5.09 -6.60 23.58
N GLN A 24 -6.02 -7.18 22.82
CA GLN A 24 -5.74 -8.32 21.94
C GLN A 24 -5.20 -7.82 20.59
N GLN A 25 -4.01 -8.27 20.23
CA GLN A 25 -3.30 -7.91 18.99
C GLN A 25 -3.94 -8.48 17.70
N MET A 26 -4.96 -9.35 17.82
CA MET A 26 -5.68 -9.98 16.71
C MET A 26 -6.91 -9.19 16.22
N LEU A 27 -7.03 -7.93 16.64
CA LEU A 27 -8.16 -7.01 16.42
C LEU A 27 -7.67 -5.75 15.72
N ASN A 28 -8.55 -5.07 14.99
CA ASN A 28 -8.20 -3.88 14.22
C ASN A 28 -7.74 -2.76 15.19
N PRO A 29 -6.44 -2.46 15.29
CA PRO A 29 -5.96 -1.49 16.26
C PRO A 29 -6.34 -0.09 15.80
N LYS A 30 -6.74 0.77 16.73
CA LYS A 30 -7.11 2.16 16.44
C LYS A 30 -6.17 3.12 17.13
N ASN A 31 -6.04 4.29 16.54
CA ASN A 31 -5.38 5.42 17.19
C ASN A 31 -6.28 5.90 18.33
N ILE A 32 -5.67 6.05 19.50
CA ILE A 32 -6.27 6.59 20.71
C ILE A 32 -5.67 8.00 20.86
N TYR A 33 -6.51 8.97 21.19
CA TYR A 33 -6.11 10.37 21.30
C TYR A 33 -6.41 10.97 22.69
N ASP A 34 -6.70 10.11 23.67
CA ASP A 34 -6.98 10.50 25.05
C ASP A 34 -5.71 11.03 25.73
N LEU A 35 -5.83 12.20 26.39
CA LEU A 35 -4.94 12.59 27.46
C LEU A 35 -5.54 12.12 28.78
N VAL A 36 -4.85 11.22 29.47
CA VAL A 36 -5.23 10.75 30.81
C VAL A 36 -4.15 11.09 31.83
N PHE A 37 -4.58 11.39 33.06
CA PHE A 37 -3.69 11.56 34.19
C PHE A 37 -3.84 10.39 35.17
N PHE A 38 -2.72 9.80 35.55
CA PHE A 38 -2.65 8.82 36.61
C PHE A 38 -2.14 9.48 37.90
N ASP A 39 -3.00 9.56 38.91
CA ASP A 39 -2.62 10.04 40.24
C ASP A 39 -2.01 8.88 41.03
N VAL A 40 -0.72 8.99 41.38
CA VAL A 40 0.02 7.94 42.09
C VAL A 40 -0.47 7.78 43.54
N ARG A 41 -0.94 8.85 44.19
CA ARG A 41 -1.40 8.81 45.59
C ARG A 41 -2.74 8.11 45.69
N ASN A 42 -3.68 8.49 44.82
CA ASN A 42 -5.04 7.95 44.83
C ASN A 42 -5.19 6.68 44.00
N LYS A 43 -4.19 6.33 43.16
CA LYS A 43 -4.21 5.23 42.18
C LYS A 43 -5.40 5.32 41.23
N THR A 44 -5.79 6.53 40.87
CA THR A 44 -6.92 6.82 39.99
C THR A 44 -6.43 7.29 38.63
N LEU A 45 -7.11 6.83 37.58
CA LEU A 45 -6.91 7.30 36.22
C LEU A 45 -8.09 8.22 35.84
N SER A 46 -7.79 9.44 35.40
CA SER A 46 -8.80 10.42 34.97
C SER A 46 -8.51 10.90 33.55
N LYS A 47 -9.48 10.78 32.64
CA LYS A 47 -9.42 11.40 31.31
C LYS A 47 -9.55 12.91 31.46
N ILE A 48 -8.63 13.65 30.85
CA ILE A 48 -8.64 15.12 30.82
C ILE A 48 -9.43 15.58 29.60
N TYR A 49 -9.00 15.16 28.40
CA TYR A 49 -9.66 15.44 27.13
C TYR A 49 -9.22 14.41 26.07
N GLU A 50 -9.75 14.55 24.86
CA GLU A 50 -9.36 13.78 23.66
C GLU A 50 -8.93 14.75 22.56
N LEU A 51 -7.79 14.49 21.91
CA LEU A 51 -7.32 15.28 20.77
C LEU A 51 -8.09 14.92 19.50
N ASN A 52 -8.25 15.89 18.60
CA ASN A 52 -8.75 15.65 17.25
C ASN A 52 -7.56 15.60 16.27
N PRO A 53 -7.34 14.50 15.53
CA PRO A 53 -6.24 14.39 14.56
C PRO A 53 -6.43 15.21 13.26
N ASP A 54 -7.51 15.98 13.16
CA ASP A 54 -7.91 16.71 11.95
C ASP A 54 -7.97 15.82 10.70
N GLU A 55 -7.04 15.94 9.75
CA GLU A 55 -7.08 15.21 8.45
C GLU A 55 -6.18 13.97 8.40
N GLU A 56 -5.13 13.86 9.22
CA GLU A 56 -4.15 12.75 9.16
C GLU A 56 -3.91 12.12 10.54
N ASP A 57 -4.06 10.80 10.62
CA ASP A 57 -3.78 10.05 11.85
C ASP A 57 -2.29 10.05 12.21
N PHE A 58 -2.01 10.20 13.51
CA PHE A 58 -0.65 10.17 14.03
C PHE A 58 -0.56 9.35 15.31
N VAL A 59 0.65 8.94 15.63
CA VAL A 59 1.01 8.22 16.86
C VAL A 59 2.14 8.94 17.58
N TRP A 60 2.42 8.53 18.82
CA TRP A 60 3.40 9.22 19.67
C TRP A 60 4.71 8.44 19.82
N ALA A 61 5.81 9.19 19.96
CA ALA A 61 7.04 8.68 20.56
C ALA A 61 6.87 8.45 22.08
N ASN A 62 7.86 7.79 22.70
CA ASN A 62 7.66 7.17 24.01
C ASN A 62 7.51 8.16 25.18
N SER A 63 8.22 9.28 25.19
CA SER A 63 8.17 10.24 26.30
C SER A 63 7.51 11.56 25.93
N LEU A 64 6.82 12.13 26.92
CA LEU A 64 6.45 13.54 26.96
C LEU A 64 7.37 14.31 27.90
N VAL A 65 7.79 15.49 27.47
CA VAL A 65 8.38 16.48 28.37
C VAL A 65 7.24 17.35 28.91
N VAL A 66 6.92 17.19 30.19
CA VAL A 66 5.82 17.92 30.85
C VAL A 66 6.34 19.13 31.60
N ASN A 67 5.69 20.27 31.42
CA ASN A 67 5.91 21.50 32.18
C ASN A 67 4.61 21.94 32.86
N GLU A 68 4.37 21.42 34.07
CA GLU A 68 3.17 21.73 34.87
C GLU A 68 3.06 23.23 35.17
N GLY A 69 4.18 23.93 35.37
CA GLY A 69 4.19 25.37 35.66
C GLY A 69 3.71 26.23 34.48
N ALA A 70 3.94 25.79 33.25
CA ALA A 70 3.44 26.45 32.04
C ALA A 70 2.09 25.86 31.54
N GLY A 71 1.61 24.77 32.16
CA GLY A 71 0.42 24.06 31.70
C GLY A 71 0.59 23.40 30.33
N GLN A 72 1.81 22.97 29.98
CA GLN A 72 2.15 22.50 28.64
C GLN A 72 2.90 21.16 28.66
N TYR A 73 2.82 20.42 27.56
CA TYR A 73 3.68 19.28 27.28
C TYR A 73 4.29 19.39 25.88
N TYR A 74 5.44 18.75 25.70
CA TYR A 74 6.10 18.59 24.42
C TYR A 74 6.28 17.12 24.13
N GLY A 75 6.09 16.72 22.87
CA GLY A 75 6.25 15.35 22.42
C GLY A 75 6.61 15.28 20.94
N LEU A 76 6.96 14.09 20.47
CA LEU A 76 7.15 13.82 19.06
C LEU A 76 5.97 12.99 18.56
N VAL A 77 5.42 13.39 17.42
CA VAL A 77 4.37 12.65 16.71
C VAL A 77 4.87 12.25 15.33
N PHE A 78 4.33 11.17 14.79
CA PHE A 78 4.63 10.73 13.43
C PHE A 78 3.46 9.92 12.83
N PRO A 79 3.30 9.93 11.50
CA PRO A 79 2.32 9.07 10.83
C PRO A 79 2.81 7.62 10.83
N LYS A 80 2.02 6.70 11.39
CA LYS A 80 2.39 5.27 11.46
C LYS A 80 2.39 4.56 10.09
N HIS A 81 1.64 5.10 9.11
CA HIS A 81 1.42 4.46 7.81
C HIS A 81 2.50 4.77 6.75
N LYS A 82 3.52 5.55 7.12
CA LYS A 82 4.58 5.98 6.19
C LYS A 82 5.91 5.37 6.64
N TYR A 83 6.50 4.53 5.80
CA TYR A 83 7.83 3.94 6.02
C TYR A 83 8.90 5.03 6.22
N ASN A 84 8.93 6.01 5.31
CA ASN A 84 9.74 7.23 5.42
C ASN A 84 8.91 8.32 6.10
N ALA A 85 8.60 8.12 7.38
CA ALA A 85 7.92 9.12 8.18
C ALA A 85 8.85 10.29 8.54
N ASN A 86 8.24 11.36 9.04
CA ASN A 86 8.97 12.39 9.75
C ASN A 86 8.42 12.50 11.17
N LEU A 87 9.32 12.59 12.15
CA LEU A 87 8.98 12.99 13.51
C LEU A 87 8.75 14.49 13.53
N GLN A 88 7.58 14.90 13.98
CA GLN A 88 7.22 16.29 14.18
C GLN A 88 7.24 16.59 15.68
N LEU A 89 8.01 17.60 16.10
CA LEU A 89 7.92 18.12 17.47
C LEU A 89 6.63 18.92 17.59
N VAL A 90 5.90 18.69 18.67
CA VAL A 90 4.62 19.36 18.96
C VAL A 90 4.59 19.87 20.39
N VAL A 91 3.78 20.91 20.61
CA VAL A 91 3.39 21.40 21.93
C VAL A 91 1.88 21.29 22.09
N GLY A 92 1.44 20.83 23.25
CA GLY A 92 0.02 20.82 23.63
C GLY A 92 -0.22 21.36 25.04
N SER A 93 -1.50 21.56 25.36
CA SER A 93 -1.96 22.09 26.66
C SER A 93 -2.34 20.97 27.60
N LEU A 94 -1.99 21.04 28.90
CA LEU A 94 -2.43 20.05 29.89
C LEU A 94 -3.91 20.15 30.26
N THR A 95 -4.66 21.11 29.68
CA THR A 95 -6.05 21.41 30.05
C THR A 95 -7.02 21.54 28.89
N GLN A 96 -6.52 21.74 27.66
CA GLN A 96 -7.32 21.97 26.46
C GLN A 96 -6.80 21.10 25.33
N PRO A 97 -7.67 20.62 24.41
CA PRO A 97 -7.29 19.75 23.30
C PRO A 97 -6.61 20.50 22.14
N ASP A 98 -5.59 21.31 22.46
CA ASP A 98 -4.82 22.07 21.48
C ASP A 98 -3.48 21.38 21.22
N LEU A 99 -3.13 21.20 19.94
CA LEU A 99 -1.83 20.69 19.50
C LEU A 99 -1.25 21.60 18.41
N LYS A 100 0.03 21.96 18.52
CA LYS A 100 0.71 22.82 17.56
C LYS A 100 2.07 22.27 17.17
N GLU A 101 2.38 22.31 15.88
CA GLU A 101 3.66 21.91 15.34
C GLU A 101 4.76 22.93 15.62
N LEU A 102 5.94 22.41 15.96
CA LEU A 102 7.13 23.16 16.31
C LEU A 102 8.33 22.66 15.50
N ALA A 103 9.14 23.60 15.01
CA ALA A 103 10.36 23.29 14.25
C ALA A 103 10.15 22.38 13.01
N ALA A 104 11.23 22.18 12.26
CA ALA A 104 11.19 21.35 11.06
C ALA A 104 11.08 19.85 11.42
N PRO A 105 10.41 19.05 10.57
CA PRO A 105 10.32 17.60 10.77
C PRO A 105 11.70 16.92 10.75
N ILE A 106 11.84 15.85 11.53
CA ILE A 106 13.06 15.03 11.63
C ILE A 106 12.85 13.73 10.84
N PRO A 107 13.72 13.37 9.88
CA PRO A 107 13.60 12.13 9.14
C PRO A 107 13.59 10.91 10.07
N TYR A 108 12.61 10.01 9.89
CA TYR A 108 12.42 8.85 10.74
C TYR A 108 11.98 7.64 9.93
N ALA A 109 12.84 6.61 9.86
CA ALA A 109 12.50 5.33 9.28
C ALA A 109 11.72 4.53 10.33
N PHE A 110 10.40 4.44 10.18
CA PHE A 110 9.56 3.71 11.12
C PHE A 110 9.29 2.30 10.60
N HIS A 111 9.69 1.32 11.42
CA HIS A 111 9.53 -0.12 11.21
C HIS A 111 9.16 -0.82 12.51
N ASP A 112 7.95 -0.57 12.98
CA ASP A 112 7.35 -1.24 14.14
C ASP A 112 8.36 -1.51 15.29
N ILE A 113 8.64 -2.77 15.62
CA ILE A 113 9.55 -3.16 16.72
C ILE A 113 11.05 -2.92 16.46
N GLN A 114 11.44 -2.64 15.21
CA GLN A 114 12.84 -2.35 14.83
C GLN A 114 13.18 -0.87 15.01
N SER A 115 12.18 -0.01 15.23
CA SER A 115 12.35 1.44 15.33
C SER A 115 11.96 1.95 16.71
N PHE A 116 12.77 2.87 17.23
CA PHE A 116 12.53 3.51 18.52
C PHE A 116 12.73 5.02 18.38
N SER A 117 11.86 5.79 19.02
CA SER A 117 12.03 7.24 19.15
C SER A 117 11.66 7.73 20.54
N ASP A 118 12.41 8.72 21.01
CA ASP A 118 12.20 9.31 22.32
C ASP A 118 12.60 10.79 22.36
N LEU A 119 12.03 11.54 23.31
CA LEU A 119 12.25 12.96 23.49
C LEU A 119 12.68 13.27 24.92
N TYR A 120 13.81 13.96 25.05
CA TYR A 120 14.33 14.42 26.32
C TYR A 120 14.46 15.94 26.34
N TYR A 121 14.32 16.51 27.53
CA TYR A 121 14.66 17.91 27.78
C TYR A 121 15.89 17.99 28.68
N CYS A 122 16.89 18.76 28.27
CA CYS A 122 18.13 18.99 28.97
C CYS A 122 18.08 20.36 29.66
N PRO A 123 17.82 20.46 30.98
CA PRO A 123 17.61 21.75 31.65
C PRO A 123 18.85 22.64 31.65
N ASN A 124 20.03 22.05 31.83
CA ASN A 124 21.30 22.77 31.91
C ASN A 124 21.66 23.47 30.59
N SER A 125 21.37 22.84 29.45
CA SER A 125 21.65 23.38 28.12
C SER A 125 20.45 24.07 27.48
N ARG A 126 19.26 23.97 28.11
CA ARG A 126 17.96 24.46 27.57
C ARG A 126 17.67 23.93 26.17
N ARG A 127 17.86 22.63 25.99
CA ARG A 127 17.67 21.96 24.69
C ARG A 127 16.72 20.77 24.80
N PHE A 128 15.98 20.53 23.74
CA PHE A 128 15.37 19.24 23.46
C PHE A 128 16.40 18.35 22.76
N ALA A 129 16.41 17.07 23.12
CA ALA A 129 17.18 16.04 22.45
C ALA A 129 16.20 14.95 21.99
N ALA A 130 16.03 14.80 20.68
CA ALA A 130 15.27 13.72 20.09
C ALA A 130 16.24 12.59 19.69
N VAL A 131 15.96 11.38 20.17
CA VAL A 131 16.77 10.20 19.90
C VAL A 131 15.98 9.25 19.02
N THR A 132 16.59 8.76 17.94
CA THR A 132 16.02 7.71 17.11
C THR A 132 16.98 6.52 17.03
N LEU A 133 16.44 5.32 17.14
CA LEU A 133 17.18 4.07 16.93
C LEU A 133 16.48 3.29 15.82
N TYR A 134 17.26 2.71 14.92
CA TYR A 134 16.78 1.80 13.89
C TYR A 134 17.69 0.57 13.86
N TYR A 135 17.11 -0.61 13.99
CA TYR A 135 17.83 -1.88 13.86
C TYR A 135 17.78 -2.36 12.41
N ASP A 136 18.96 -2.45 11.78
CA ASP A 136 19.11 -3.00 10.44
C ASP A 136 19.36 -4.50 10.54
N GLU A 137 18.40 -5.30 10.08
CA GLU A 137 18.49 -6.78 10.09
C GLU A 137 19.55 -7.33 9.13
N ARG A 138 19.88 -6.61 8.05
CA ARG A 138 20.85 -7.07 7.05
C ARG A 138 22.27 -7.01 7.60
N ASP A 139 22.59 -5.91 8.26
CA ASP A 139 23.92 -5.65 8.82
C ASP A 139 24.04 -6.02 10.30
N ILE A 140 22.93 -6.35 10.98
CA ILE A 140 22.87 -6.66 12.42
C ILE A 140 23.45 -5.48 13.25
N ILE A 141 23.12 -4.25 12.86
CA ILE A 141 23.56 -3.03 13.54
C ILE A 141 22.37 -2.18 13.98
N THR A 142 22.54 -1.44 15.09
CA THR A 142 21.58 -0.41 15.50
C THR A 142 22.16 0.96 15.19
N ILE A 143 21.49 1.71 14.31
CA ILE A 143 21.84 3.08 13.97
C ILE A 143 21.14 4.01 14.97
N ALA A 144 21.93 4.72 15.78
CA ALA A 144 21.44 5.73 16.70
C ALA A 144 21.69 7.14 16.15
N LYS A 145 20.65 7.96 16.03
CA LYS A 145 20.76 9.38 15.67
C LYS A 145 20.22 10.24 16.81
N VAL A 146 20.92 11.32 17.11
CA VAL A 146 20.52 12.29 18.13
C VAL A 146 20.42 13.67 17.51
N TYR A 147 19.22 14.24 17.57
CA TYR A 147 18.92 15.57 17.10
C TYR A 147 18.77 16.49 18.30
N SER A 148 19.25 17.73 18.21
CA SER A 148 19.12 18.69 19.29
C SER A 148 18.51 20.00 18.81
N LEU A 149 17.62 20.57 19.61
CA LEU A 149 16.92 21.82 19.32
C LEU A 149 16.92 22.71 20.56
N PHE A 150 17.14 24.01 20.38
CA PHE A 150 17.05 24.97 21.49
C PHE A 150 15.59 25.19 21.92
N SER A 151 15.37 25.40 23.23
CA SER A 151 14.08 25.75 23.80
C SER A 151 13.98 27.25 24.12
N PRO A 152 12.85 27.93 23.85
CA PRO A 152 11.63 27.39 23.25
C PRO A 152 11.76 27.26 21.72
N PRO A 153 11.25 26.18 21.12
CA PRO A 153 11.25 26.00 19.68
C PRO A 153 10.27 26.97 19.00
N LEU A 154 10.63 27.46 17.81
CA LEU A 154 9.77 28.33 17.01
C LEU A 154 8.64 27.53 16.35
N PRO A 155 7.42 28.11 16.20
CA PRO A 155 6.36 27.50 15.40
C PRO A 155 6.85 27.21 13.97
N TYR A 156 6.44 26.08 13.40
CA TYR A 156 6.90 25.64 12.08
C TYR A 156 6.60 26.69 10.97
N ASP A 157 5.43 27.33 11.02
CA ASP A 157 5.04 28.39 10.08
C ASP A 157 5.95 29.63 10.09
N ALA A 158 6.64 29.88 11.21
CA ALA A 158 7.59 30.98 11.31
C ALA A 158 8.94 30.65 10.66
N ALA A 159 9.32 29.37 10.57
CA ALA A 159 10.59 28.94 9.98
C ALA A 159 10.57 28.96 8.43
N ASN A 160 9.42 28.70 7.82
CA ASN A 160 9.26 28.71 6.36
C ASN A 160 9.16 30.11 5.73
N ASN A 161 8.95 31.15 6.54
CA ASN A 161 8.86 32.54 6.06
C ASN A 161 10.21 33.27 6.00
N VAL A 162 11.35 32.59 6.23
CA VAL A 162 12.68 33.22 6.26
C VAL A 162 13.45 33.12 4.94
N LEU A 163 12.94 32.41 3.93
CA LEU A 163 13.52 32.47 2.58
C LEU A 163 12.69 33.40 1.69
N PRO A 164 13.19 34.59 1.31
CA PRO A 164 12.53 35.37 0.27
C PRO A 164 12.55 34.53 -1.01
N LYS A 165 11.37 34.11 -1.48
CA LYS A 165 11.18 33.56 -2.82
C LYS A 165 11.67 34.59 -3.83
N GLY A 166 12.93 34.46 -4.24
CA GLY A 166 13.49 35.24 -5.34
C GLY A 166 12.62 35.01 -6.57
N ARG A 167 11.96 36.07 -7.04
CA ARG A 167 11.23 36.07 -8.32
C ARG A 167 12.20 35.61 -9.41
N GLY A 168 12.01 34.39 -9.89
CA GLY A 168 12.83 33.79 -10.94
C GLY A 168 12.73 34.55 -12.25
N VAL A 169 13.75 35.36 -12.54
CA VAL A 169 13.99 36.01 -13.84
C VAL A 169 14.16 34.98 -14.99
N GLY A 170 14.28 33.69 -14.67
CA GLY A 170 14.41 32.61 -15.66
C GLY A 170 13.18 32.33 -16.53
N SER A 171 11.96 32.65 -16.08
CA SER A 171 10.74 32.36 -16.87
C SER A 171 10.57 33.28 -18.08
N LEU A 172 11.03 34.54 -17.98
CA LEU A 172 10.98 35.49 -19.10
C LEU A 172 11.94 35.10 -20.25
N PHE A 173 13.07 34.45 -19.93
CA PHE A 173 14.06 34.03 -20.92
C PHE A 173 13.48 32.98 -21.90
N TYR A 174 12.75 31.98 -21.38
CA TYR A 174 12.13 30.95 -22.22
C TYR A 174 11.00 31.50 -23.09
N ILE A 175 10.23 32.48 -22.58
CA ILE A 175 9.19 33.16 -23.36
C ILE A 175 9.83 33.97 -24.51
N THR A 176 10.93 34.68 -24.25
CA THR A 176 11.65 35.41 -25.31
C THR A 176 12.27 34.48 -26.36
N LEU A 177 12.78 33.31 -25.96
CA LEU A 177 13.33 32.31 -26.88
C LEU A 177 12.23 31.72 -27.78
N GLY A 178 11.04 31.45 -27.21
CA GLY A 178 9.89 30.95 -27.95
C GLY A 178 9.38 31.94 -29.00
N ILE A 179 9.31 33.23 -28.66
CA ILE A 179 8.89 34.28 -29.61
C ILE A 179 9.91 34.43 -30.74
N LEU A 180 11.21 34.36 -30.43
CA LEU A 180 12.27 34.45 -31.43
C LEU A 180 12.28 33.22 -32.37
N GLY A 181 12.00 32.02 -31.82
CA GLY A 181 11.81 30.79 -32.59
C GLY A 181 10.64 30.89 -33.58
N LEU A 182 9.49 31.41 -33.14
CA LEU A 182 8.34 31.60 -34.01
C LEU A 182 8.58 32.65 -35.12
N LEU A 183 9.30 33.74 -34.81
CA LEU A 183 9.68 34.75 -35.79
C LEU A 183 10.64 34.21 -36.86
N THR A 184 11.63 33.39 -36.46
CA THR A 184 12.56 32.77 -37.42
C THR A 184 11.85 31.75 -38.33
N ALA A 185 10.95 30.93 -37.77
CA ALA A 185 10.13 30.00 -38.54
C ALA A 185 9.21 30.73 -39.55
N TYR A 186 8.59 31.84 -39.14
CA TYR A 186 7.75 32.65 -40.02
C TYR A 186 8.53 33.25 -41.20
N ILE A 187 9.75 33.75 -40.97
CA ILE A 187 10.61 34.30 -42.03
C ILE A 187 11.05 33.20 -43.00
N PHE A 188 11.37 32.00 -42.51
CA PHE A 188 11.77 30.87 -43.35
C PHE A 188 10.63 30.38 -44.27
N ILE A 189 9.41 30.27 -43.74
CA ILE A 189 8.23 29.85 -44.51
C ILE A 189 7.88 30.91 -45.58
N ARG A 190 8.09 32.20 -45.29
CA ARG A 190 7.79 33.29 -46.24
C ARG A 190 8.86 33.44 -47.33
N LYS A 191 10.13 33.11 -47.06
CA LYS A 191 11.20 33.07 -48.07
C LYS A 191 11.14 31.83 -48.98
N GLY A 192 10.51 30.74 -48.55
CA GLY A 192 10.35 29.51 -49.35
C GLY A 192 9.26 29.54 -50.43
N ARG A 193 8.40 30.57 -50.49
CA ARG A 193 7.24 30.61 -51.42
C ARG A 193 7.41 31.45 -52.68
N VAL A 194 8.62 31.89 -53.04
CA VAL A 194 8.85 32.71 -54.25
C VAL A 194 9.48 31.96 -55.43
N LYS A 195 9.80 30.66 -55.33
CA LYS A 195 10.24 29.88 -56.51
C LYS A 195 9.75 28.44 -56.48
N ALA A 196 8.60 28.18 -57.09
CA ALA A 196 8.30 26.91 -57.72
C ALA A 196 7.18 27.10 -58.76
N LYS A 197 7.58 27.35 -60.02
CA LYS A 197 6.71 27.28 -61.20
C LYS A 197 7.00 25.94 -61.88
N GLN A 198 5.93 25.15 -62.04
CA GLN A 198 5.67 24.01 -62.94
C GLN A 198 6.85 23.32 -63.65
N VAL A 199 6.93 21.99 -63.55
CA VAL A 199 6.95 21.07 -64.72
C VAL A 199 6.26 19.75 -64.34
N SER A 200 5.33 19.30 -65.19
CA SER A 200 4.77 17.95 -65.24
C SER A 200 5.49 17.16 -66.33
N ARG A 201 5.94 15.92 -66.03
CA ARG A 201 5.79 14.75 -66.93
C ARG A 201 6.22 13.44 -66.25
N SER A 202 5.20 12.63 -66.00
CA SER A 202 5.03 11.17 -66.20
C SER A 202 6.25 10.25 -66.30
N GLY A 203 6.22 9.17 -65.53
CA GLY A 203 7.06 7.98 -65.64
C GLY A 203 6.64 6.87 -64.66
N THR A 204 5.50 6.24 -64.95
CA THR A 204 4.99 4.90 -64.60
C THR A 204 5.82 4.00 -63.66
N MET A 205 5.18 3.46 -62.61
CA MET A 205 5.21 2.01 -62.31
C MET A 205 4.08 1.59 -61.34
N ALA A 206 3.33 0.61 -61.84
CA ALA A 206 2.37 -0.31 -61.23
C ALA A 206 2.07 -0.22 -59.72
N GLU A 207 0.80 0.09 -59.45
CA GLU A 207 0.08 -0.12 -58.20
C GLU A 207 -0.26 -1.63 -58.06
N LEU A 208 0.48 -2.33 -57.21
CA LEU A 208 0.11 -3.65 -56.71
C LEU A 208 -0.57 -3.45 -55.35
N LYS A 209 -1.89 -3.63 -55.36
CA LYS A 209 -2.71 -3.85 -54.17
C LYS A 209 -2.13 -5.04 -53.39
N GLY A 210 -1.55 -4.75 -52.24
CA GLY A 210 -1.36 -5.71 -51.16
C GLY A 210 -2.55 -5.62 -50.23
N GLU A 211 -3.33 -6.69 -50.18
CA GLU A 211 -4.44 -6.91 -49.25
C GLU A 211 -4.01 -6.59 -47.81
N VAL A 212 -4.63 -5.57 -47.23
CA VAL A 212 -4.78 -5.52 -45.78
C VAL A 212 -5.76 -6.65 -45.47
N ALA A 213 -5.21 -7.79 -45.03
CA ALA A 213 -6.01 -8.83 -44.41
C ALA A 213 -6.90 -8.15 -43.35
N PRO A 214 -8.22 -8.38 -43.37
CA PRO A 214 -9.06 -7.86 -42.30
C PRO A 214 -8.48 -8.43 -41.01
N HIS A 215 -8.13 -7.54 -40.08
CA HIS A 215 -8.21 -7.88 -38.67
C HIS A 215 -9.62 -8.43 -38.50
N HIS A 216 -9.75 -9.76 -38.51
CA HIS A 216 -10.81 -10.38 -37.76
C HIS A 216 -10.62 -9.80 -36.36
N PRO A 217 -11.59 -9.04 -35.82
CA PRO A 217 -11.64 -8.98 -34.38
C PRO A 217 -11.70 -10.46 -34.00
N ILE A 218 -10.68 -10.94 -33.31
CA ILE A 218 -10.90 -12.03 -32.39
C ILE A 218 -11.91 -11.42 -31.44
N VAL A 219 -13.19 -11.61 -31.77
CA VAL A 219 -14.25 -11.65 -30.79
C VAL A 219 -13.81 -12.80 -29.91
N VAL A 220 -13.01 -12.47 -28.89
CA VAL A 220 -13.02 -13.25 -27.67
C VAL A 220 -14.49 -13.19 -27.32
N GLU A 221 -15.20 -14.29 -27.57
CA GLU A 221 -16.51 -14.48 -26.99
C GLU A 221 -16.30 -14.14 -25.52
N GLU A 222 -16.88 -13.02 -25.07
CA GLU A 222 -17.01 -12.77 -23.64
C GLU A 222 -17.80 -13.99 -23.14
N GLU A 223 -17.09 -15.02 -22.66
CA GLU A 223 -17.66 -15.93 -21.69
C GLU A 223 -18.17 -14.99 -20.61
N GLN A 224 -19.48 -14.74 -20.62
CA GLN A 224 -20.10 -13.93 -19.60
C GLN A 224 -19.71 -14.60 -18.28
N ASP A 225 -18.96 -13.87 -17.46
CA ASP A 225 -18.50 -14.29 -16.14
C ASP A 225 -19.73 -14.48 -15.22
N LYS A 226 -20.61 -15.42 -15.50
CA LYS A 226 -21.86 -15.66 -14.76
C LYS A 226 -21.54 -16.25 -13.40
N ASN A 227 -22.35 -15.88 -12.40
CA ASN A 227 -22.22 -16.39 -11.03
C ASN A 227 -20.78 -16.29 -10.50
N SER A 228 -20.15 -15.14 -10.67
CA SER A 228 -18.74 -14.96 -10.36
C SER A 228 -18.49 -13.84 -9.35
N ILE A 229 -17.46 -14.04 -8.52
CA ILE A 229 -16.89 -13.03 -7.62
C ILE A 229 -15.40 -12.94 -7.94
N PHE A 230 -14.96 -11.74 -8.30
CA PHE A 230 -13.54 -11.44 -8.49
C PHE A 230 -13.02 -10.53 -7.40
N LEU A 231 -11.88 -10.92 -6.85
CA LEU A 231 -11.08 -10.20 -5.88
C LEU A 231 -9.70 -9.84 -6.45
N PHE A 232 -9.33 -10.38 -7.61
CA PHE A 232 -8.16 -10.00 -8.39
C PHE A 232 -8.58 -9.12 -9.57
N GLY A 233 -7.78 -8.09 -9.87
CA GLY A 233 -8.03 -7.19 -11.00
C GLY A 233 -8.61 -5.82 -10.65
N GLY A 234 -8.32 -5.30 -9.45
CA GLY A 234 -8.73 -3.95 -9.04
C GLY A 234 -9.64 -3.98 -7.83
N ASP A 235 -10.88 -3.56 -7.99
CA ASP A 235 -11.91 -3.62 -6.95
C ASP A 235 -12.67 -4.97 -6.95
N LEU A 236 -13.45 -5.23 -5.89
CA LEU A 236 -14.42 -6.31 -5.82
C LEU A 236 -15.38 -6.23 -7.02
N GLN A 237 -15.49 -7.30 -7.79
CA GLN A 237 -16.48 -7.42 -8.87
C GLN A 237 -17.41 -8.60 -8.63
N LEU A 238 -18.70 -8.42 -8.90
CA LEU A 238 -19.69 -9.50 -8.82
C LEU A 238 -20.59 -9.48 -10.05
N PHE A 239 -20.86 -10.66 -10.61
CA PHE A 239 -21.70 -10.84 -11.77
C PHE A 239 -22.75 -11.91 -11.50
N ASP A 240 -24.02 -11.58 -11.75
CA ASP A 240 -25.14 -12.49 -11.45
C ASP A 240 -25.25 -13.68 -12.42
N SER A 241 -26.31 -14.48 -12.26
CA SER A 241 -26.58 -15.64 -13.13
C SER A 241 -26.75 -15.30 -14.60
N GLU A 242 -27.07 -14.05 -14.93
CA GLU A 242 -27.20 -13.54 -16.29
C GLU A 242 -25.93 -12.84 -16.78
N GLY A 243 -24.89 -12.74 -15.94
CA GLY A 243 -23.63 -12.06 -16.23
C GLY A 243 -23.71 -10.54 -16.06
N VAL A 244 -24.73 -10.03 -15.37
CA VAL A 244 -24.88 -8.59 -15.11
C VAL A 244 -24.03 -8.18 -13.92
N ASP A 245 -23.21 -7.15 -14.12
CA ASP A 245 -22.39 -6.54 -13.06
C ASP A 245 -23.28 -5.96 -11.95
N MET A 246 -23.11 -6.49 -10.73
CA MET A 246 -23.80 -6.10 -9.52
C MET A 246 -22.93 -5.30 -8.54
N THR A 247 -21.68 -5.03 -8.89
CA THR A 247 -20.68 -4.38 -8.02
C THR A 247 -21.22 -3.09 -7.41
N ARG A 248 -21.92 -2.28 -8.21
CA ARG A 248 -22.51 -0.99 -7.77
C ARG A 248 -23.61 -1.12 -6.71
N SER A 249 -24.18 -2.31 -6.51
CA SER A 249 -25.14 -2.56 -5.42
C SER A 249 -24.46 -2.64 -4.04
N PHE A 250 -23.15 -2.87 -3.99
CA PHE A 250 -22.38 -2.84 -2.76
C PHE A 250 -21.95 -1.40 -2.43
N THR A 251 -22.68 -0.77 -1.51
CA THR A 251 -22.23 0.50 -0.91
C THR A 251 -20.95 0.27 -0.09
N PRO A 252 -20.15 1.31 0.23
CA PRO A 252 -18.85 1.13 0.90
C PRO A 252 -18.92 0.26 2.18
N LEU A 253 -19.88 0.52 3.07
CA LEU A 253 -20.06 -0.28 4.28
C LEU A 253 -20.50 -1.73 3.98
N ILE A 254 -21.38 -1.92 3.00
CA ILE A 254 -21.89 -3.24 2.60
C ILE A 254 -20.76 -4.07 1.97
N LYS A 255 -19.94 -3.44 1.12
CA LYS A 255 -18.71 -3.99 0.54
C LYS A 255 -17.73 -4.42 1.63
N GLU A 256 -17.41 -3.54 2.57
CA GLU A 256 -16.45 -3.86 3.62
C GLU A 256 -16.91 -5.02 4.49
N ILE A 257 -18.17 -5.00 4.97
CA ILE A 257 -18.74 -6.11 5.77
C ILE A 257 -18.70 -7.41 4.98
N PHE A 258 -19.07 -7.38 3.69
CA PHE A 258 -19.04 -8.55 2.82
C PHE A 258 -17.62 -9.11 2.68
N LEU A 259 -16.63 -8.28 2.37
CA LEU A 259 -15.23 -8.70 2.22
C LEU A 259 -14.68 -9.30 3.51
N VAL A 260 -14.95 -8.70 4.68
CA VAL A 260 -14.53 -9.24 5.98
C VAL A 260 -15.08 -10.66 6.19
N VAL A 261 -16.38 -10.86 5.94
CA VAL A 261 -17.01 -12.18 6.11
C VAL A 261 -16.46 -13.17 5.08
N LEU A 262 -16.38 -12.78 3.80
CA LEU A 262 -15.92 -13.62 2.71
C LEU A 262 -14.48 -14.10 2.93
N LEU A 263 -13.55 -13.17 3.17
CA LEU A 263 -12.14 -13.47 3.34
C LEU A 263 -11.88 -14.33 4.58
N HIS A 264 -12.52 -14.04 5.71
CA HIS A 264 -12.41 -14.91 6.89
C HIS A 264 -13.06 -16.28 6.72
N THR A 265 -14.08 -16.39 5.87
CA THR A 265 -14.68 -17.68 5.55
C THR A 265 -13.73 -18.52 4.70
N LEU A 266 -13.27 -17.97 3.57
CA LEU A 266 -12.43 -18.68 2.61
C LEU A 266 -11.04 -18.98 3.18
N ARG A 267 -10.37 -18.00 3.81
CA ARG A 267 -9.00 -18.14 4.30
C ARG A 267 -8.88 -19.02 5.54
N ARG A 268 -9.85 -18.98 6.46
CA ARG A 268 -9.78 -19.65 7.78
C ARG A 268 -10.76 -20.83 7.93
N GLY A 269 -11.65 -21.04 6.97
CA GLY A 269 -12.66 -22.10 7.01
C GLY A 269 -13.73 -21.94 8.10
N ARG A 270 -13.76 -20.81 8.82
CA ARG A 270 -14.64 -20.62 9.99
C ARG A 270 -15.48 -19.36 10.03
N GLY A 271 -15.19 -18.36 9.21
CA GLY A 271 -15.90 -17.08 9.23
C GLY A 271 -15.48 -16.16 10.38
N ILE A 272 -16.32 -15.18 10.71
CA ILE A 272 -16.04 -14.13 11.70
C ILE A 272 -17.11 -14.09 12.80
N SER A 273 -16.71 -13.89 14.06
CA SER A 273 -17.65 -13.86 15.17
C SER A 273 -18.49 -12.58 15.20
N SER A 274 -19.63 -12.64 15.88
CA SER A 274 -20.47 -11.46 16.10
C SER A 274 -19.71 -10.33 16.80
N GLU A 275 -18.90 -10.66 17.79
CA GLU A 275 -18.14 -9.73 18.62
C GLU A 275 -17.12 -8.99 17.75
N LYS A 276 -16.38 -9.71 16.89
CA LYS A 276 -15.40 -9.12 15.97
C LYS A 276 -16.05 -8.17 14.95
N LEU A 277 -17.20 -8.56 14.38
CA LEU A 277 -17.94 -7.65 13.50
C LEU A 277 -18.45 -6.41 14.24
N THR A 278 -18.95 -6.57 15.46
CA THR A 278 -19.42 -5.44 16.27
C THR A 278 -18.28 -4.50 16.60
N GLU A 279 -17.12 -5.01 16.97
CA GLU A 279 -15.94 -4.20 17.26
C GLU A 279 -15.40 -3.48 16.03
N GLN A 280 -15.43 -4.11 14.86
CA GLN A 280 -14.97 -3.47 13.63
C GLN A 280 -15.90 -2.33 13.18
N PHE A 281 -17.22 -2.56 13.16
CA PHE A 281 -18.16 -1.65 12.51
C PHE A 281 -19.04 -0.82 13.45
N TRP A 282 -19.22 -1.24 14.71
CA TRP A 282 -20.21 -0.66 15.63
C TRP A 282 -19.70 -0.61 17.09
N PHE A 283 -18.41 -0.35 17.29
CA PHE A 283 -17.77 -0.32 18.63
C PHE A 283 -18.34 0.76 19.55
N ASP A 284 -18.84 1.85 18.98
CA ASP A 284 -19.45 2.99 19.65
C ASP A 284 -20.90 2.73 20.09
N LYS A 285 -21.48 1.58 19.71
CA LYS A 285 -22.91 1.29 19.88
C LYS A 285 -23.15 0.32 21.02
N SER A 286 -24.32 0.44 21.65
CA SER A 286 -24.80 -0.58 22.58
C SER A 286 -24.91 -1.93 21.88
N ALA A 287 -24.80 -3.02 22.64
CA ALA A 287 -24.90 -4.38 22.09
C ALA A 287 -26.19 -4.61 21.29
N GLU A 288 -27.32 -4.03 21.74
CA GLU A 288 -28.60 -4.09 21.04
C GLU A 288 -28.56 -3.34 19.71
N SER A 289 -28.05 -2.11 19.71
CA SER A 289 -27.93 -1.28 18.51
C SER A 289 -26.97 -1.90 17.49
N ALA A 290 -25.81 -2.40 17.93
CA ALA A 290 -24.86 -3.09 17.07
C ALA A 290 -25.46 -4.37 16.45
N ARG A 291 -26.23 -5.15 17.24
CA ARG A 291 -26.94 -6.33 16.74
C ARG A 291 -27.94 -5.95 15.65
N ASN A 292 -28.75 -4.91 15.87
CA ASN A 292 -29.76 -4.47 14.90
C ASN A 292 -29.10 -3.97 13.60
N ASN A 293 -28.05 -3.14 13.71
CA ASN A 293 -27.29 -2.66 12.56
C ASN A 293 -26.67 -3.82 11.77
N ARG A 294 -26.07 -4.81 12.44
CA ARG A 294 -25.54 -6.00 11.78
C ARG A 294 -26.62 -6.75 11.02
N SER A 295 -27.75 -7.06 11.67
CA SER A 295 -28.83 -7.81 11.03
C SER A 295 -29.36 -7.10 9.77
N VAL A 296 -29.51 -5.77 9.82
CA VAL A 296 -29.96 -4.98 8.67
C VAL A 296 -28.94 -5.00 7.54
N ASN A 297 -27.65 -4.84 7.82
CA ASN A 297 -26.62 -4.86 6.79
C ASN A 297 -26.42 -6.25 6.18
N ILE A 298 -26.46 -7.32 6.98
CA ILE A 298 -26.42 -8.69 6.46
C ILE A 298 -27.64 -9.00 5.59
N ALA A 299 -28.84 -8.54 5.98
CA ALA A 299 -30.03 -8.70 5.15
C ALA A 299 -29.87 -8.02 3.78
N LYS A 300 -29.34 -6.78 3.75
CA LYS A 300 -29.02 -6.07 2.50
C LYS A 300 -28.01 -6.83 1.63
N ILE A 301 -26.95 -7.37 2.24
CA ILE A 301 -25.96 -8.19 1.53
C ILE A 301 -26.64 -9.42 0.93
N ASN A 302 -27.45 -10.16 1.70
CA ASN A 302 -28.14 -11.34 1.22
C ASN A 302 -29.10 -11.04 0.07
N THR A 303 -29.83 -9.92 0.10
CA THR A 303 -30.66 -9.49 -1.03
C THR A 303 -29.85 -9.29 -2.32
N ILE A 304 -28.60 -8.83 -2.21
CA ILE A 304 -27.72 -8.71 -3.39
C ILE A 304 -27.22 -10.10 -3.82
N LEU A 305 -26.80 -10.94 -2.86
CA LEU A 305 -26.27 -12.28 -3.11
C LEU A 305 -27.30 -13.28 -3.64
N GLU A 306 -28.60 -13.06 -3.40
CA GLU A 306 -29.70 -13.88 -3.97
C GLU A 306 -29.70 -13.89 -5.51
N ARG A 307 -29.11 -12.88 -6.15
CA ARG A 307 -28.92 -12.84 -7.60
C ARG A 307 -27.74 -13.69 -8.07
N LEU A 308 -26.84 -14.05 -7.15
CA LEU A 308 -25.65 -14.86 -7.38
C LEU A 308 -25.93 -16.34 -7.03
N GLY A 309 -27.03 -16.88 -7.56
CA GLY A 309 -27.50 -18.23 -7.22
C GLY A 309 -27.89 -18.37 -5.73
N ASN A 310 -27.71 -19.56 -5.17
CA ASN A 310 -28.01 -19.84 -3.76
C ASN A 310 -26.85 -19.42 -2.85
N THR A 311 -26.53 -18.13 -2.88
CA THR A 311 -25.45 -17.52 -2.11
C THR A 311 -26.00 -16.68 -0.96
N LYS A 312 -25.41 -16.84 0.24
CA LYS A 312 -25.80 -16.06 1.42
C LYS A 312 -24.70 -15.93 2.46
N ILE A 313 -24.84 -14.93 3.31
CA ILE A 313 -24.19 -14.86 4.61
C ILE A 313 -25.17 -15.31 5.69
N SER A 314 -24.78 -16.31 6.47
CA SER A 314 -25.57 -16.81 7.59
C SER A 314 -24.71 -17.00 8.83
N LYS A 315 -25.36 -17.11 10.00
CA LYS A 315 -24.68 -17.35 11.27
C LYS A 315 -24.76 -18.83 11.63
N GLU A 316 -23.60 -19.49 11.70
CA GLU A 316 -23.46 -20.89 12.11
C GLU A 316 -22.53 -21.01 13.32
N THR A 317 -22.99 -21.68 14.37
CA THR A 317 -22.16 -21.98 15.56
C THR A 317 -21.45 -20.75 16.14
N GLY A 318 -22.11 -19.59 16.10
CA GLY A 318 -21.57 -18.32 16.60
C GLY A 318 -20.81 -17.46 15.58
N TYR A 319 -20.50 -17.99 14.39
CA TYR A 319 -19.72 -17.30 13.36
C TYR A 319 -20.58 -16.97 12.13
N TRP A 320 -20.38 -15.78 11.58
CA TRP A 320 -20.92 -15.37 10.29
C TRP A 320 -20.04 -15.91 9.18
N ARG A 321 -20.66 -16.62 8.23
CA ARG A 321 -20.00 -17.31 7.13
C ARG A 321 -20.66 -17.00 5.82
N PHE A 322 -19.83 -16.86 4.79
CA PHE A 322 -20.28 -16.88 3.41
C PHE A 322 -20.54 -18.31 2.96
N GLN A 323 -21.67 -18.53 2.29
CA GLN A 323 -22.10 -19.83 1.78
C GLN A 323 -22.51 -19.63 0.33
N ALA A 324 -21.97 -20.44 -0.55
CA ALA A 324 -22.30 -20.44 -1.97
C ALA A 324 -22.36 -21.89 -2.46
N ASP A 325 -23.17 -22.10 -3.49
CA ASP A 325 -23.21 -23.35 -4.22
C ASP A 325 -21.88 -23.60 -4.95
N SER A 326 -21.68 -24.84 -5.43
CA SER A 326 -20.42 -25.26 -6.06
C SER A 326 -20.15 -24.60 -7.42
N ASP A 327 -21.19 -24.06 -8.07
CA ASP A 327 -21.16 -23.43 -9.39
C ASP A 327 -20.80 -21.94 -9.33
N VAL A 328 -20.76 -21.33 -8.14
CA VAL A 328 -20.31 -19.94 -7.98
C VAL A 328 -18.78 -19.88 -8.09
N TYR A 329 -18.30 -19.21 -9.13
CA TYR A 329 -16.88 -18.97 -9.35
C TYR A 329 -16.37 -17.90 -8.40
N ILE A 330 -15.25 -18.16 -7.71
CA ILE A 330 -14.58 -17.18 -6.86
C ILE A 330 -13.08 -17.31 -7.09
N ASP A 331 -12.47 -16.30 -7.69
CA ASP A 331 -11.04 -16.33 -8.04
C ASP A 331 -10.14 -16.56 -6.81
N TYR A 332 -10.45 -15.95 -5.67
CA TYR A 332 -9.70 -16.12 -4.42
C TYR A 332 -9.82 -17.54 -3.85
N LYS A 333 -10.96 -18.21 -4.05
CA LYS A 333 -11.14 -19.62 -3.66
C LYS A 333 -10.24 -20.52 -4.52
N ASN A 334 -10.19 -20.27 -5.82
CA ASN A 334 -9.35 -21.02 -6.76
C ASN A 334 -7.87 -20.76 -6.50
N TYR A 335 -7.48 -19.50 -6.29
CA TYR A 335 -6.17 -19.11 -5.81
C TYR A 335 -5.76 -19.91 -4.55
N LEU A 336 -6.60 -19.93 -3.51
CA LEU A 336 -6.33 -20.67 -2.27
C LEU A 336 -6.12 -22.18 -2.52
N SER A 337 -6.91 -22.77 -3.43
CA SER A 337 -6.78 -24.19 -3.80
C SER A 337 -5.44 -24.55 -4.45
N ILE A 338 -4.76 -23.56 -5.05
CA ILE A 338 -3.45 -23.73 -5.68
C ILE A 338 -2.35 -23.50 -4.64
N VAL A 339 -2.35 -22.35 -3.96
CA VAL A 339 -1.24 -21.95 -3.08
C VAL A 339 -1.18 -22.72 -1.76
N THR A 340 -2.32 -23.25 -1.29
CA THR A 340 -2.36 -24.06 -0.06
C THR A 340 -2.14 -25.54 -0.31
N ASN A 341 -2.14 -25.99 -1.57
CA ASN A 341 -1.85 -27.38 -1.89
C ASN A 341 -0.35 -27.67 -1.67
N LYS A 342 -0.07 -28.72 -0.90
CA LYS A 342 1.29 -29.20 -0.58
C LYS A 342 1.79 -30.27 -1.55
N ASP A 343 0.92 -30.78 -2.42
CA ASP A 343 1.28 -31.76 -3.43
C ASP A 343 2.12 -31.12 -4.56
N TRP A 344 2.58 -31.96 -5.49
CA TRP A 344 3.29 -31.53 -6.69
C TRP A 344 2.50 -30.46 -7.47
N LEU A 345 3.15 -29.33 -7.76
CA LEU A 345 2.61 -28.33 -8.70
C LEU A 345 3.06 -28.66 -10.10
N ASP A 346 2.10 -29.01 -10.94
CA ASP A 346 2.31 -29.07 -12.37
C ASP A 346 2.20 -27.69 -13.02
N LYS A 347 2.56 -27.65 -14.30
CA LYS A 347 2.54 -26.45 -15.13
C LYS A 347 1.13 -25.91 -15.36
N GLU A 348 0.11 -26.78 -15.40
CA GLU A 348 -1.28 -26.37 -15.63
C GLU A 348 -1.80 -25.53 -14.45
N ARG A 349 -1.56 -25.99 -13.22
CA ARG A 349 -1.90 -25.22 -12.00
C ARG A 349 -1.19 -23.88 -11.91
N ILE A 350 0.06 -23.80 -12.38
CA ILE A 350 0.79 -22.53 -12.43
C ILE A 350 0.20 -21.58 -13.49
N LYS A 351 -0.26 -22.11 -14.62
CA LYS A 351 -0.98 -21.31 -15.63
C LYS A 351 -2.31 -20.81 -15.09
N GLU A 352 -3.05 -21.62 -14.35
CA GLU A 352 -4.28 -21.20 -13.67
C GLU A 352 -4.02 -20.06 -12.67
N LEU A 353 -2.97 -20.19 -11.85
CA LEU A 353 -2.57 -19.11 -10.93
C LEU A 353 -2.19 -17.84 -11.70
N SER A 354 -1.45 -17.98 -12.80
CA SER A 354 -1.02 -16.87 -13.66
C SER A 354 -2.21 -16.14 -14.27
N ALA A 355 -3.21 -16.86 -14.76
CA ALA A 355 -4.45 -16.27 -15.27
C ALA A 355 -5.18 -15.43 -14.21
N ILE A 356 -5.20 -15.89 -12.95
CA ILE A 356 -5.80 -15.13 -11.84
C ILE A 356 -5.03 -13.84 -11.56
N VAL A 357 -3.71 -13.92 -11.38
CA VAL A 357 -2.91 -12.74 -10.98
C VAL A 357 -2.69 -11.75 -12.13
N GLN A 358 -2.73 -12.20 -13.38
CA GLN A 358 -2.64 -11.32 -14.56
C GLN A 358 -3.91 -10.50 -14.77
N ARG A 359 -5.05 -10.90 -14.18
CA ARG A 359 -6.24 -10.03 -14.12
C ARG A 359 -5.94 -8.74 -13.35
N GLY A 360 -5.01 -8.80 -12.39
CA GLY A 360 -4.43 -7.68 -11.65
C GLY A 360 -4.30 -8.00 -10.15
N GLY A 361 -3.78 -7.03 -9.39
CA GLY A 361 -3.54 -7.20 -7.95
C GLY A 361 -4.79 -7.56 -7.15
N PHE A 362 -4.59 -8.30 -6.05
CA PHE A 362 -5.64 -8.67 -5.11
C PHE A 362 -6.17 -7.43 -4.39
N LEU A 363 -7.42 -7.07 -4.71
CA LEU A 363 -8.13 -5.91 -4.17
C LEU A 363 -7.27 -4.64 -4.21
N SER A 364 -6.52 -4.42 -5.30
CA SER A 364 -5.53 -3.35 -5.40
C SER A 364 -6.13 -1.94 -5.39
N GLU A 365 -7.42 -1.80 -5.70
CA GLU A 365 -8.16 -0.52 -5.64
C GLU A 365 -9.03 -0.39 -4.36
N THR A 366 -8.88 -1.32 -3.41
CA THR A 366 -9.59 -1.26 -2.12
C THR A 366 -8.62 -0.99 -0.97
N ASP A 367 -8.81 0.14 -0.29
CA ASP A 367 -7.90 0.61 0.75
C ASP A 367 -8.54 0.52 2.15
N TYR A 368 -8.58 -0.70 2.70
CA TYR A 368 -8.90 -0.92 4.11
C TYR A 368 -7.65 -1.36 4.86
N GLU A 369 -7.34 -0.74 5.99
CA GLU A 369 -6.14 -1.05 6.80
C GLU A 369 -6.04 -2.54 7.18
N TRP A 370 -7.16 -3.18 7.53
CA TRP A 370 -7.19 -4.60 7.88
C TRP A 370 -6.88 -5.52 6.69
N LEU A 371 -7.06 -5.02 5.46
CA LEU A 371 -6.86 -5.77 4.22
C LEU A 371 -5.38 -5.89 3.83
N ASP A 372 -4.53 -4.98 4.30
CA ASP A 372 -3.09 -4.98 3.97
C ASP A 372 -2.41 -6.29 4.36
N SER A 373 -2.81 -6.87 5.50
CA SER A 373 -2.33 -8.18 5.94
C SER A 373 -2.68 -9.31 4.95
N PHE A 374 -3.86 -9.26 4.32
CA PHE A 374 -4.25 -10.21 3.27
C PHE A 374 -3.51 -9.93 1.96
N LYS A 375 -3.35 -8.67 1.56
CA LYS A 375 -2.59 -8.30 0.34
C LYS A 375 -1.13 -8.75 0.41
N ALA A 376 -0.49 -8.52 1.55
CA ALA A 376 0.88 -8.97 1.79
C ALA A 376 0.97 -10.50 1.77
N GLU A 377 0.05 -11.19 2.45
CA GLU A 377 -0.01 -12.64 2.45
C GLU A 377 -0.18 -13.22 1.04
N VAL A 378 -1.10 -12.65 0.24
CA VAL A 378 -1.32 -13.09 -1.15
C VAL A 378 -0.04 -12.92 -1.97
N SER A 379 0.60 -11.75 -1.89
CA SER A 379 1.83 -11.48 -2.64
C SER A 379 2.94 -12.48 -2.29
N ILE A 380 3.17 -12.73 -1.00
CA ILE A 380 4.15 -13.70 -0.51
C ILE A 380 3.83 -15.12 -0.98
N GLN A 381 2.56 -15.54 -0.90
CA GLN A 381 2.14 -16.88 -1.31
C GLN A 381 2.24 -17.10 -2.82
N VAL A 382 1.90 -16.10 -3.63
CA VAL A 382 2.06 -16.16 -5.09
C VAL A 382 3.54 -16.34 -5.45
N ILE A 383 4.42 -15.48 -4.93
CA ILE A 383 5.87 -15.55 -5.19
C ILE A 383 6.42 -16.92 -4.78
N ASN A 384 6.14 -17.37 -3.56
CA ASN A 384 6.61 -18.66 -3.06
C ASN A 384 6.10 -19.84 -3.88
N THR A 385 4.88 -19.75 -4.41
CA THR A 385 4.30 -20.81 -5.25
C THR A 385 5.00 -20.88 -6.61
N TYR A 386 5.28 -19.73 -7.23
CA TYR A 386 6.06 -19.67 -8.46
C TYR A 386 7.50 -20.16 -8.26
N MET A 387 8.15 -19.76 -7.16
CA MET A 387 9.51 -20.19 -6.84
C MET A 387 9.59 -21.69 -6.62
N ARG A 388 8.64 -22.28 -5.87
CA ARG A 388 8.56 -23.74 -5.67
C ARG A 388 8.44 -24.50 -7.00
N PHE A 389 7.69 -23.96 -7.97
CA PHE A 389 7.64 -24.56 -9.30
C PHE A 389 8.99 -24.42 -10.03
N ALA A 390 9.57 -23.21 -10.02
CA ALA A 390 10.82 -22.93 -10.70
C ALA A 390 12.00 -23.78 -10.20
N GLU A 391 12.07 -24.08 -8.91
CA GLU A 391 13.09 -24.96 -8.32
C GLU A 391 13.03 -26.41 -8.84
N ASN A 392 11.85 -26.87 -9.25
CA ASN A 392 11.63 -28.23 -9.72
C ASN A 392 11.62 -28.34 -11.26
N ALA A 393 11.56 -27.22 -11.97
CA ALA A 393 11.55 -27.16 -13.42
C ALA A 393 12.97 -26.98 -13.98
N GLN A 394 13.26 -27.62 -15.12
CA GLN A 394 14.49 -27.31 -15.87
C GLN A 394 14.20 -26.20 -16.87
N ILE A 395 15.06 -25.18 -16.91
CA ILE A 395 14.95 -24.08 -17.89
C ILE A 395 14.91 -24.60 -19.33
N SER A 396 15.59 -25.71 -19.62
CA SER A 396 15.61 -26.34 -20.94
C SER A 396 14.27 -26.91 -21.40
N ASP A 397 13.34 -27.20 -20.48
CA ASP A 397 12.07 -27.84 -20.79
C ASP A 397 11.08 -26.85 -21.42
N ASP A 398 11.04 -25.62 -20.90
CA ASP A 398 10.26 -24.51 -21.46
C ASP A 398 10.83 -23.15 -20.99
N PRO A 399 11.84 -22.60 -21.69
CA PRO A 399 12.48 -21.36 -21.28
C PRO A 399 11.56 -20.14 -21.42
N GLU A 400 10.65 -20.13 -22.39
CA GLU A 400 9.66 -19.07 -22.56
C GLU A 400 8.74 -18.98 -21.32
N PHE A 401 8.28 -20.12 -20.81
CA PHE A 401 7.46 -20.17 -19.60
C PHE A 401 8.22 -19.70 -18.35
N MET A 402 9.52 -20.01 -18.25
CA MET A 402 10.35 -19.52 -17.14
C MET A 402 10.51 -17.98 -17.18
N VAL A 403 10.56 -17.39 -18.37
CA VAL A 403 10.54 -15.92 -18.53
C VAL A 403 9.19 -15.35 -18.11
N GLU A 404 8.08 -15.98 -18.50
CA GLU A 404 6.72 -15.57 -18.09
C GLU A 404 6.57 -15.62 -16.57
N LEU A 405 6.97 -16.73 -15.95
CA LEU A 405 6.93 -16.93 -14.51
C LEU A 405 7.74 -15.86 -13.77
N ALA A 406 8.94 -15.55 -14.24
CA ALA A 406 9.75 -14.47 -13.66
C ALA A 406 9.09 -13.09 -13.81
N ASN A 407 8.45 -12.81 -14.95
CA ASN A 407 7.68 -11.57 -15.14
C ASN A 407 6.49 -11.47 -14.17
N ASN A 408 5.79 -12.58 -13.93
CA ASN A 408 4.70 -12.62 -12.96
C ASN A 408 5.22 -12.36 -11.54
N ILE A 409 6.41 -12.86 -11.17
CA ILE A 409 7.04 -12.53 -9.87
C ILE A 409 7.38 -11.05 -9.78
N PHE A 410 7.96 -10.45 -10.83
CA PHE A 410 8.32 -9.03 -10.85
C PHE A 410 7.15 -8.07 -10.69
N TYR A 411 5.93 -8.50 -11.01
CA TYR A 411 4.73 -7.71 -10.76
C TYR A 411 4.51 -7.49 -9.25
N PHE A 412 4.90 -8.45 -8.41
CA PHE A 412 4.77 -8.37 -6.95
C PHE A 412 6.04 -7.87 -6.27
N ASP A 413 7.22 -8.28 -6.77
CA ASP A 413 8.52 -7.88 -6.25
C ASP A 413 9.50 -7.56 -7.40
N PRO A 414 9.67 -6.27 -7.75
CA PRO A 414 10.52 -5.85 -8.87
C PRO A 414 12.01 -6.12 -8.63
N VAL A 415 12.42 -6.36 -7.38
CA VAL A 415 13.83 -6.57 -6.98
C VAL A 415 14.07 -7.99 -6.47
N HIS A 416 13.25 -8.94 -6.90
CA HIS A 416 13.44 -10.36 -6.60
C HIS A 416 14.65 -10.95 -7.36
N GLU A 417 15.71 -11.29 -6.61
CA GLU A 417 17.00 -11.74 -7.18
C GLU A 417 16.90 -13.05 -7.96
N GLU A 418 16.22 -14.06 -7.41
CA GLU A 418 16.11 -15.38 -8.02
C GLU A 418 15.29 -15.35 -9.31
N ALA A 419 14.18 -14.59 -9.33
CA ALA A 419 13.39 -14.38 -10.54
C ALA A 419 14.22 -13.70 -11.65
N MET A 420 15.06 -12.72 -11.27
CA MET A 420 16.02 -12.11 -12.19
C MET A 420 17.01 -13.12 -12.75
N SER A 421 17.57 -13.99 -11.90
CA SER A 421 18.48 -15.04 -12.36
C SER A 421 17.80 -16.02 -13.32
N ILE A 422 16.61 -16.50 -12.97
CA ILE A 422 15.80 -17.38 -13.81
C ILE A 422 15.56 -16.76 -15.19
N LYS A 423 15.10 -15.50 -15.23
CA LYS A 423 14.82 -14.79 -16.48
C LYS A 423 16.08 -14.62 -17.33
N CYS A 424 17.20 -14.20 -16.72
CA CYS A 424 18.46 -14.02 -17.45
C CYS A 424 18.96 -15.34 -18.04
N ARG A 425 18.92 -16.43 -17.27
CA ARG A 425 19.34 -17.77 -17.71
C ARG A 425 18.44 -18.32 -18.81
N ALA A 426 17.13 -18.16 -18.69
CA ALA A 426 16.17 -18.57 -19.71
C ALA A 426 16.34 -17.79 -21.03
N LEU A 427 16.50 -16.47 -20.95
CA LEU A 427 16.78 -15.62 -22.11
C LEU A 427 18.10 -15.98 -22.78
N ALA A 428 19.16 -16.21 -22.00
CA ALA A 428 20.45 -16.63 -22.53
C ALA A 428 20.38 -18.02 -23.19
N TYR A 429 19.60 -18.96 -22.61
CA TYR A 429 19.37 -20.28 -23.19
C TYR A 429 18.68 -20.20 -24.56
N MET A 430 17.75 -19.26 -24.74
CA MET A 430 17.10 -18.98 -26.02
C MET A 430 17.98 -18.19 -27.02
N GLY A 431 19.23 -17.87 -26.67
CA GLY A 431 20.13 -17.04 -27.49
C GLY A 431 19.85 -15.53 -27.44
N ASN A 432 18.91 -15.08 -26.60
CA ASN A 432 18.52 -13.68 -26.44
C ASN A 432 19.45 -12.94 -25.46
N HIS A 433 20.77 -12.98 -25.70
CA HIS A 433 21.78 -12.43 -24.78
C HIS A 433 21.65 -10.93 -24.53
N SER A 434 21.23 -10.16 -25.53
CA SER A 434 20.99 -8.71 -25.38
C SER A 434 19.86 -8.44 -24.39
N LEU A 435 18.75 -9.18 -24.49
CA LEU A 435 17.60 -9.04 -23.60
C LEU A 435 17.91 -9.54 -22.18
N ALA A 436 18.74 -10.57 -22.05
CA ALA A 436 19.24 -11.03 -20.76
C ALA A 436 20.11 -9.96 -20.07
N THR A 437 21.01 -9.31 -20.83
CA THR A 437 21.84 -8.21 -20.32
C THR A 437 20.98 -7.02 -19.89
N GLN A 438 20.03 -6.61 -20.73
CA GLN A 438 19.10 -5.54 -20.42
C GLN A 438 18.26 -5.83 -19.17
N THR A 439 17.82 -7.09 -19.00
CA THR A 439 17.08 -7.52 -17.80
C THR A 439 17.90 -7.32 -16.54
N PHE A 440 19.17 -7.73 -16.54
CA PHE A 440 20.08 -7.57 -15.42
C PHE A 440 20.37 -6.08 -15.11
N GLU A 441 20.61 -5.27 -16.14
CA GLU A 441 20.86 -3.83 -15.98
C GLU A 441 19.65 -3.10 -15.40
N ASN A 442 18.44 -3.41 -15.90
CA ASN A 442 17.20 -2.85 -15.36
C ASN A 442 17.00 -3.24 -13.90
N PHE A 443 17.23 -4.51 -13.55
CA PHE A 443 17.18 -4.96 -12.16
C PHE A 443 18.15 -4.18 -11.27
N CYS A 444 19.40 -3.99 -11.69
CA CYS A 444 20.39 -3.25 -10.90
C CYS A 444 19.96 -1.79 -10.69
N ASN A 445 19.33 -1.17 -11.69
CA ASN A 445 18.80 0.19 -11.57
C ASN A 445 17.65 0.28 -10.58
N GLU A 446 16.68 -0.66 -10.64
CA GLU A 446 15.57 -0.73 -9.68
C GLU A 446 16.06 -1.05 -8.27
N TYR A 447 17.01 -1.97 -8.13
CA TYR A 447 17.65 -2.30 -6.86
C TYR A 447 18.32 -1.07 -6.23
N ARG A 448 19.10 -0.31 -7.01
CA ARG A 448 19.72 0.94 -6.55
C ARG A 448 18.66 1.99 -6.22
N HIS A 449 17.58 2.07 -6.98
CA HIS A 449 16.51 3.02 -6.73
C HIS A 449 15.79 2.75 -5.39
N ILE A 450 15.54 1.48 -5.08
CA ILE A 450 14.80 1.04 -3.89
C ILE A 450 15.71 1.04 -2.64
N TYR A 451 16.93 0.50 -2.73
CA TYR A 451 17.82 0.28 -1.58
C TYR A 451 18.92 1.34 -1.43
N GLY A 452 19.18 2.15 -2.45
CA GLY A 452 20.23 3.17 -2.42
C GLY A 452 21.66 2.63 -2.55
N GLU A 453 21.82 1.35 -2.90
CA GLU A 453 23.10 0.66 -3.01
C GLU A 453 23.22 -0.16 -4.30
N GLU A 454 24.46 -0.55 -4.64
CA GLU A 454 24.74 -1.37 -5.82
C GLU A 454 24.38 -2.84 -5.57
N PHE A 455 23.91 -3.53 -6.62
CA PHE A 455 23.71 -4.97 -6.55
C PHE A 455 25.06 -5.70 -6.52
N GLY A 456 25.27 -6.59 -5.53
CA GLY A 456 26.58 -7.17 -5.23
C GLY A 456 27.05 -8.31 -6.13
N LYS A 457 26.19 -8.86 -7.01
CA LYS A 457 26.55 -9.97 -7.92
C LYS A 457 26.74 -9.44 -9.34
N ASP A 458 27.75 -9.96 -10.05
CA ASP A 458 27.96 -9.61 -11.46
C ASP A 458 27.12 -10.48 -12.41
N TYR A 459 26.94 -10.01 -13.64
CA TYR A 459 26.14 -10.70 -14.66
C TYR A 459 26.65 -12.12 -14.96
N LYS A 460 27.96 -12.36 -14.86
CA LYS A 460 28.54 -13.69 -15.13
C LYS A 460 28.13 -14.70 -14.06
N THR A 461 28.10 -14.27 -12.81
CA THR A 461 27.65 -15.06 -11.65
C THR A 461 26.17 -15.40 -11.74
N ILE A 462 25.37 -14.54 -12.40
CA ILE A 462 23.94 -14.81 -12.62
C ILE A 462 23.70 -15.88 -13.70
N LEU A 463 24.59 -15.97 -14.70
CA LEU A 463 24.47 -16.92 -15.80
C LEU A 463 25.09 -18.31 -15.52
N SER A 464 26.00 -18.39 -14.56
CA SER A 464 26.56 -19.66 -14.06
C SER A 464 25.54 -20.42 -13.23
#